data_AF-F0RUL9-F1
#
_entry.id   AF-F0RUL9-F1
#
_cell.length_a   1.000
_cell.length_b   1.000
_cell.length_c   1.000
_cell.angle_alpha   90.00
_cell.angle_beta   90.00
_cell.angle_gamma   90.00
#
_symmetry.space_group_name_H-M   'P 1'
#
loop_
_entity.id
_entity.type
_entity.pdbx_description
1 polymer ?
#
loop_
_entity_poly.entity_id
_entity_poly.type
_entity_poly.pdbx_seq_one_letter_code
_entity_poly.pdbx_strand_id
1 'polypeptide(L)'
;MLLTNTRYLGNDYELHRSDIRIEGRTIVAIEKSIQRKSAEEVIDCSDFLLYPALADSHTHTPDTLFRGLFSDKPLHSWCDDTAQGRLQQQLFDYTDNAVLTPDFRILVLYAYLQYLKAGVACIVETGQADESSQALEDCAQEIGLKALVDWYDETPKELLASDTLARGTHLSEEEELEQDSLKEAIKRVHKTGWPLMTHCLETEFRRSESLRKFGLSTVELLASHNLLNERTILFHCVETSETDRVLLAASKALLVHCPISNRISSAHEMKLSSLLDQGARIGLGTDYLTHDIWEVMRTTYAELKQSGNPDRYNARTVWKLATTSPCPSIYQGMIAPGMRADLLFVRNASVLSPLLQTEGFSNIAYNTLMHTRADLIDSVMVDGRFVIREKKCTTLDETALEQAYSEILVRVYGSHLA
;
A
#
# COMPACT_ATOMS: atom_id res chain seq x y z
N MET A 1 25.06 -11.95 -0.73
CA MET A 1 24.95 -11.47 -2.12
C MET A 1 25.67 -10.13 -2.21
N LEU A 2 26.38 -9.90 -3.31
CA LEU A 2 27.04 -8.63 -3.60
C LEU A 2 26.43 -8.04 -4.88
N LEU A 3 25.85 -6.85 -4.77
CA LEU A 3 25.40 -6.03 -5.90
C LEU A 3 26.56 -5.10 -6.28
N THR A 4 26.99 -5.16 -7.54
CA THR A 4 28.12 -4.37 -8.04
C THR A 4 27.67 -3.33 -9.05
N ASN A 5 28.47 -2.27 -9.23
CA ASN A 5 28.20 -1.18 -10.17
C ASN A 5 26.83 -0.52 -9.96
N THR A 6 26.31 -0.55 -8.74
CA THR A 6 24.94 -0.13 -8.48
C THR A 6 24.79 1.37 -8.64
N ARG A 7 23.73 1.78 -9.35
CA ARG A 7 23.16 3.12 -9.32
C ARG A 7 21.86 3.03 -8.54
N TYR A 8 21.73 3.76 -7.43
CA TYR A 8 20.54 3.63 -6.59
C TYR A 8 20.03 4.99 -6.09
N LEU A 9 18.72 5.05 -5.85
CA LEU A 9 18.04 6.18 -5.24
C LEU A 9 18.30 6.14 -3.73
N GLY A 10 19.10 7.08 -3.22
CA GLY A 10 19.44 7.18 -1.81
C GLY A 10 18.26 7.70 -0.97
N ASN A 11 18.47 7.82 0.35
CA ASN A 11 17.45 8.34 1.27
C ASN A 11 17.18 9.85 1.08
N ASP A 12 18.09 10.55 0.40
CA ASP A 12 17.91 11.92 -0.08
C ASP A 12 17.12 11.98 -1.40
N TYR A 13 16.79 10.82 -1.97
CA TYR A 13 16.20 10.66 -3.30
C TYR A 13 17.07 11.25 -4.42
N GLU A 14 18.40 11.19 -4.25
CA GLU A 14 19.39 11.42 -5.30
C GLU A 14 19.96 10.10 -5.83
N LEU A 15 20.67 10.18 -6.96
CA LEU A 15 21.33 9.01 -7.52
C LEU A 15 22.75 8.86 -6.97
N HIS A 16 23.00 7.73 -6.32
CA HIS A 16 24.31 7.36 -5.77
C HIS A 16 24.92 6.19 -6.54
N ARG A 17 26.25 6.06 -6.47
CA ARG A 17 27.01 4.96 -7.07
C ARG A 17 27.87 4.27 -6.02
N SER A 18 27.63 2.99 -5.78
CA SER A 18 28.39 2.16 -4.83
C SER A 18 28.09 0.68 -5.09
N ASP A 19 28.90 -0.22 -4.55
CA ASP A 19 28.54 -1.62 -4.39
C ASP A 19 27.72 -1.77 -3.10
N ILE A 20 26.80 -2.73 -3.08
CA ILE A 20 25.91 -3.02 -1.94
C ILE A 20 26.06 -4.49 -1.56
N ARG A 21 26.44 -4.77 -0.31
CA ARG A 21 26.46 -6.15 0.21
C ARG A 21 25.22 -6.42 1.05
N ILE A 22 24.58 -7.56 0.75
CA ILE A 22 23.42 -8.08 1.47
C ILE A 22 23.82 -9.41 2.12
N GLU A 23 23.59 -9.53 3.43
CA GLU A 23 23.78 -10.77 4.20
C GLU A 23 22.46 -11.17 4.87
N GLY A 24 21.96 -12.36 4.52
CA GLY A 24 20.62 -12.77 4.90
C GLY A 24 19.59 -11.78 4.35
N ARG A 25 18.99 -11.01 5.26
CA ARG A 25 17.88 -10.09 4.97
C ARG A 25 18.29 -8.62 4.97
N THR A 26 19.55 -8.33 5.29
CA THR A 26 19.99 -7.00 5.68
C THR A 26 21.07 -6.49 4.74
N ILE A 27 20.99 -5.21 4.40
CA ILE A 27 22.08 -4.48 3.75
C ILE A 27 23.16 -4.25 4.81
N VAL A 28 24.32 -4.89 4.68
CA VAL A 28 25.40 -4.81 5.69
C VAL A 28 26.48 -3.79 5.34
N ALA A 29 26.63 -3.45 4.06
CA ALA A 29 27.62 -2.45 3.61
C ALA A 29 27.19 -1.79 2.31
N ILE A 30 27.52 -0.51 2.18
CA ILE A 30 27.42 0.28 0.95
C ILE A 30 28.73 1.06 0.81
N GLU A 31 29.56 0.70 -0.17
CA GLU A 31 30.91 1.27 -0.34
C GLU A 31 31.25 1.42 -1.83
N LYS A 32 32.18 2.32 -2.18
CA LYS A 32 32.57 2.55 -3.58
C LYS A 32 33.00 1.28 -4.33
N SER A 33 33.64 0.36 -3.62
CA SER A 33 34.01 -0.95 -4.14
C SER A 33 34.11 -1.91 -2.98
N ILE A 34 33.42 -3.04 -3.08
CA ILE A 34 33.44 -4.08 -2.05
C ILE A 34 34.17 -5.30 -2.60
N GLN A 35 35.21 -5.76 -1.89
CA GLN A 35 35.93 -6.97 -2.28
C GLN A 35 35.03 -8.20 -2.23
N ARG A 36 35.00 -8.97 -3.32
CA ARG A 36 34.22 -10.19 -3.42
C ARG A 36 34.68 -11.24 -2.39
N LYS A 37 33.75 -11.80 -1.60
CA LYS A 37 33.97 -12.99 -0.76
C LYS A 37 33.93 -14.27 -1.60
N SER A 38 34.68 -15.29 -1.19
CA SER A 38 34.65 -16.60 -1.85
C SER A 38 33.23 -17.18 -1.84
N ALA A 39 32.78 -17.72 -2.99
CA ALA A 39 31.46 -18.32 -3.18
C ALA A 39 30.23 -17.42 -2.94
N GLU A 40 30.38 -16.09 -2.84
CA GLU A 40 29.21 -15.20 -2.80
C GLU A 40 28.61 -15.00 -4.21
N GLU A 41 27.27 -14.97 -4.28
CA GLU A 41 26.52 -14.53 -5.46
C GLU A 41 26.83 -13.06 -5.73
N VAL A 42 27.22 -12.76 -6.97
CA VAL A 42 27.52 -11.40 -7.44
C VAL A 42 26.56 -11.06 -8.57
N ILE A 43 25.91 -9.90 -8.46
CA ILE A 43 24.99 -9.39 -9.47
C ILE A 43 25.56 -8.07 -9.98
N ASP A 44 25.76 -7.96 -11.29
CA ASP A 44 26.10 -6.69 -11.94
C ASP A 44 24.83 -5.86 -12.13
N CYS A 45 24.79 -4.67 -11.56
CA CYS A 45 23.63 -3.79 -11.61
C CYS A 45 23.79 -2.62 -12.61
N SER A 46 24.76 -2.71 -13.52
CA SER A 46 25.05 -1.64 -14.50
C SER A 46 23.84 -1.24 -15.37
N ASP A 47 22.94 -2.18 -15.65
CA ASP A 47 21.74 -1.96 -16.47
C ASP A 47 20.52 -1.50 -15.66
N PHE A 48 20.66 -1.32 -14.34
CA PHE A 48 19.56 -1.00 -13.45
C PHE A 48 19.76 0.32 -12.71
N LEU A 49 18.64 0.94 -12.34
CA LEU A 49 18.52 1.90 -11.26
C LEU A 49 17.79 1.19 -10.13
N LEU A 50 18.40 1.14 -8.95
CA LEU A 50 17.79 0.53 -7.78
C LEU A 50 17.03 1.59 -6.97
N TYR A 51 15.78 1.31 -6.65
CA TYR A 51 14.98 2.12 -5.72
C TYR A 51 14.72 1.32 -4.45
N PRO A 52 14.41 1.96 -3.31
CA PRO A 52 13.63 1.27 -2.29
C PRO A 52 12.38 0.71 -2.97
N ALA A 53 11.98 -0.51 -2.60
CA ALA A 53 10.70 -1.00 -3.05
C ALA A 53 9.57 -0.05 -2.63
N LEU A 54 8.41 -0.14 -3.26
CA LEU A 54 7.26 0.68 -2.87
C LEU A 54 6.47 -0.03 -1.78
N ALA A 55 5.67 0.73 -1.06
CA ALA A 55 4.71 0.17 -0.14
C ALA A 55 3.36 0.85 -0.32
N ASP A 56 2.33 0.03 -0.30
CA ASP A 56 0.93 0.41 -0.41
C ASP A 56 0.31 0.36 0.98
N SER A 57 -0.22 1.49 1.46
CA SER A 57 -0.71 1.59 2.84
C SER A 57 -2.20 1.34 2.98
N HIS A 58 -2.89 0.97 1.89
CA HIS A 58 -4.29 0.58 1.94
C HIS A 58 -4.68 -0.16 0.66
N THR A 59 -5.01 -1.44 0.79
CA THR A 59 -5.46 -2.32 -0.30
C THR A 59 -6.64 -3.15 0.16
N HIS A 60 -7.54 -3.50 -0.75
CA HIS A 60 -8.58 -4.50 -0.49
C HIS A 60 -8.47 -5.63 -1.50
N THR A 61 -8.32 -6.86 -1.02
CA THR A 61 -8.34 -8.06 -1.87
C THR A 61 -9.40 -9.05 -1.40
N PRO A 62 -10.06 -9.80 -2.32
CA PRO A 62 -9.81 -9.91 -3.76
C PRO A 62 -10.71 -9.00 -4.64
N ASP A 63 -10.22 -7.81 -4.96
CA ASP A 63 -10.93 -6.77 -5.72
C ASP A 63 -10.86 -6.92 -7.25
N THR A 64 -10.00 -7.80 -7.77
CA THR A 64 -9.72 -7.90 -9.22
C THR A 64 -10.93 -8.30 -10.07
N LEU A 65 -11.86 -9.09 -9.50
CA LEU A 65 -13.11 -9.46 -10.17
C LEU A 65 -14.02 -8.27 -10.41
N PHE A 66 -13.89 -7.21 -9.62
CA PHE A 66 -14.82 -6.08 -9.60
C PHE A 66 -14.41 -4.95 -10.55
N ARG A 67 -13.29 -5.09 -11.26
CA ARG A 67 -12.73 -4.04 -12.12
C ARG A 67 -13.76 -3.52 -13.13
N GLY A 68 -13.94 -2.20 -13.13
CA GLY A 68 -14.86 -1.49 -14.03
C GLY A 68 -16.33 -1.51 -13.59
N LEU A 69 -16.68 -2.19 -12.49
CA LEU A 69 -18.08 -2.23 -12.03
C LEU A 69 -18.45 -1.07 -11.12
N PHE A 70 -17.50 -0.35 -10.54
CA PHE A 70 -17.77 0.75 -9.60
C PHE A 70 -17.50 2.13 -10.19
N SER A 71 -17.01 2.19 -11.43
CA SER A 71 -16.79 3.44 -12.15
C SER A 71 -18.11 4.20 -12.35
N ASP A 72 -18.01 5.53 -12.32
CA ASP A 72 -19.10 6.47 -12.60
C ASP A 72 -20.32 6.35 -11.66
N LYS A 73 -20.10 5.86 -10.43
CA LYS A 73 -21.14 5.71 -9.42
C LYS A 73 -20.66 6.13 -8.02
N PRO A 74 -21.39 7.01 -7.30
CA PRO A 74 -21.01 7.41 -5.95
C PRO A 74 -21.12 6.23 -4.99
N LEU A 75 -20.26 6.22 -3.96
CA LEU A 75 -20.13 5.12 -2.99
C LEU A 75 -21.47 4.68 -2.38
N HIS A 76 -22.32 5.62 -1.98
CA HIS A 76 -23.62 5.34 -1.36
C HIS A 76 -24.67 4.70 -2.31
N SER A 77 -24.38 4.58 -3.60
CA SER A 77 -25.25 3.94 -4.61
C SER A 77 -24.72 2.57 -5.06
N TRP A 78 -23.62 2.08 -4.48
CA TRP A 78 -23.14 0.74 -4.75
C TRP A 78 -24.17 -0.30 -4.30
N CYS A 79 -24.22 -1.44 -5.02
CA CYS A 79 -25.14 -2.56 -4.77
C CYS A 79 -26.65 -2.23 -4.86
N ASP A 80 -27.03 -1.16 -5.56
CA ASP A 80 -28.44 -0.83 -5.78
C ASP A 80 -29.19 -1.79 -6.75
N ASP A 81 -30.48 -1.51 -6.97
CA ASP A 81 -31.35 -2.29 -7.85
C ASP A 81 -31.08 -2.10 -9.37
N THR A 82 -29.99 -1.45 -9.78
CA THR A 82 -29.61 -1.37 -11.20
C THR A 82 -28.99 -2.70 -11.68
N ALA A 83 -28.80 -2.86 -13.00
CA ALA A 83 -28.09 -4.02 -13.52
C ALA A 83 -26.63 -4.08 -13.02
N GLN A 84 -25.96 -2.93 -12.97
CA GLN A 84 -24.63 -2.78 -12.41
C GLN A 84 -24.61 -3.11 -10.91
N GLY A 85 -25.55 -2.56 -10.12
CA GLY A 85 -25.64 -2.80 -8.68
C GLY A 85 -25.88 -4.26 -8.32
N ARG A 86 -26.78 -4.95 -9.05
CA ARG A 86 -26.97 -6.40 -8.87
C ARG A 86 -25.72 -7.23 -9.19
N LEU A 87 -24.93 -6.84 -10.19
CA LEU A 87 -23.66 -7.51 -10.48
C LEU A 87 -22.63 -7.26 -9.37
N GLN A 88 -22.56 -6.04 -8.83
CA GLN A 88 -21.72 -5.74 -7.67
C GLN A 88 -22.10 -6.64 -6.48
N GLN A 89 -23.38 -6.69 -6.12
CA GLN A 89 -23.86 -7.54 -5.02
C GLN A 89 -23.56 -9.02 -5.25
N GLN A 90 -23.81 -9.54 -6.45
CA GLN A 90 -23.51 -10.94 -6.80
C GLN A 90 -22.03 -11.28 -6.59
N LEU A 91 -21.12 -10.34 -6.88
CA LEU A 91 -19.70 -10.56 -6.72
C LEU A 91 -19.25 -10.48 -5.27
N PHE A 92 -19.80 -9.56 -4.47
CA PHE A 92 -19.61 -9.55 -3.02
C PHE A 92 -20.06 -10.87 -2.42
N ASP A 93 -21.28 -11.33 -2.75
CA ASP A 93 -21.78 -12.63 -2.30
C ASP A 93 -20.84 -13.76 -2.73
N TYR A 94 -20.30 -13.72 -3.95
CA TYR A 94 -19.39 -14.75 -4.44
C TYR A 94 -18.07 -14.77 -3.67
N THR A 95 -17.43 -13.62 -3.46
CA THR A 95 -16.13 -13.54 -2.79
C THR A 95 -16.23 -13.92 -1.32
N ASP A 96 -17.29 -13.50 -0.63
CA ASP A 96 -17.56 -13.89 0.77
C ASP A 96 -17.75 -15.41 0.90
N ASN A 97 -18.47 -16.03 -0.02
CA ASN A 97 -18.67 -17.49 -0.03
C ASN A 97 -17.44 -18.26 -0.54
N ALA A 98 -16.48 -17.59 -1.18
CA ALA A 98 -15.31 -18.24 -1.78
C ALA A 98 -14.13 -18.38 -0.80
N VAL A 99 -14.14 -17.71 0.36
CA VAL A 99 -12.99 -17.61 1.29
C VAL A 99 -12.31 -18.96 1.59
N LEU A 100 -13.10 -20.01 1.81
CA LEU A 100 -12.61 -21.36 2.13
C LEU A 100 -12.38 -22.25 0.90
N THR A 101 -12.45 -21.69 -0.30
CA THR A 101 -12.31 -22.41 -1.58
C THR A 101 -10.97 -22.06 -2.24
N PRO A 102 -10.49 -22.89 -3.19
CA PRO A 102 -9.30 -22.55 -3.97
C PRO A 102 -9.41 -21.24 -4.77
N ASP A 103 -10.64 -20.81 -5.12
CA ASP A 103 -10.88 -19.61 -5.91
C ASP A 103 -10.37 -18.36 -5.19
N PHE A 104 -10.68 -18.20 -3.90
CA PHE A 104 -10.28 -17.02 -3.13
C PHE A 104 -8.76 -16.85 -3.14
N ARG A 105 -8.03 -17.95 -2.89
CA ARG A 105 -6.57 -17.96 -2.98
C ARG A 105 -6.07 -17.54 -4.37
N ILE A 106 -6.67 -18.03 -5.44
CA ILE A 106 -6.30 -17.64 -6.82
C ILE A 106 -6.50 -16.15 -7.03
N LEU A 107 -7.64 -15.60 -6.60
CA LEU A 107 -7.95 -14.17 -6.77
C LEU A 107 -6.99 -13.27 -5.98
N VAL A 108 -6.70 -13.62 -4.72
CA VAL A 108 -5.77 -12.88 -3.86
C VAL A 108 -4.35 -12.94 -4.42
N LEU A 109 -3.85 -14.13 -4.79
CA LEU A 109 -2.51 -14.24 -5.38
C LEU A 109 -2.39 -13.53 -6.72
N TYR A 110 -3.47 -13.51 -7.52
CA TYR A 110 -3.51 -12.73 -8.75
C TYR A 110 -3.38 -11.23 -8.45
N ALA A 111 -4.10 -10.70 -7.45
CA ALA A 111 -3.96 -9.32 -6.99
C ALA A 111 -2.55 -9.01 -6.48
N TYR A 112 -2.01 -9.82 -5.57
CA TYR A 112 -0.66 -9.66 -5.01
C TYR A 112 0.44 -9.70 -6.07
N LEU A 113 0.28 -10.54 -7.09
CA LEU A 113 1.20 -10.55 -8.23
C LEU A 113 1.23 -9.19 -8.94
N GLN A 114 0.08 -8.51 -9.10
CA GLN A 114 0.03 -7.18 -9.72
C GLN A 114 0.76 -6.14 -8.87
N TYR A 115 0.58 -6.14 -7.54
CA TYR A 115 1.33 -5.26 -6.64
C TYR A 115 2.85 -5.47 -6.76
N LEU A 116 3.31 -6.72 -6.73
CA LEU A 116 4.72 -7.05 -6.94
C LEU A 116 5.22 -6.58 -8.32
N LYS A 117 4.43 -6.75 -9.39
CA LYS A 117 4.78 -6.29 -10.75
C LYS A 117 4.81 -4.77 -10.86
N ALA A 118 4.06 -4.05 -10.01
CA ALA A 118 4.14 -2.61 -9.84
C ALA A 118 5.30 -2.16 -8.94
N GLY A 119 6.07 -3.08 -8.37
CA GLY A 119 7.23 -2.79 -7.52
C GLY A 119 6.90 -2.56 -6.05
N VAL A 120 5.68 -2.91 -5.62
CA VAL A 120 5.24 -2.87 -4.23
C VAL A 120 5.75 -4.11 -3.51
N ALA A 121 6.49 -3.94 -2.41
CA ALA A 121 7.00 -5.03 -1.57
C ALA A 121 6.24 -5.20 -0.25
N CYS A 122 5.47 -4.19 0.16
CA CYS A 122 4.70 -4.19 1.39
C CYS A 122 3.31 -3.61 1.16
N ILE A 123 2.29 -4.27 1.68
CA ILE A 123 0.91 -3.79 1.67
C ILE A 123 0.34 -3.67 3.09
N VAL A 124 -0.67 -2.82 3.26
CA VAL A 124 -1.62 -2.88 4.38
C VAL A 124 -2.92 -3.39 3.81
N GLU A 125 -3.18 -4.66 4.07
CA GLU A 125 -4.30 -5.41 3.52
C GLU A 125 -5.48 -5.29 4.47
N THR A 126 -6.54 -4.63 4.02
CA THR A 126 -7.77 -4.47 4.80
C THR A 126 -8.83 -5.50 4.47
N GLY A 127 -8.60 -6.39 3.49
CA GLY A 127 -9.56 -7.42 3.08
C GLY A 127 -10.82 -6.84 2.46
N GLN A 128 -11.47 -7.62 1.59
CA GLN A 128 -12.84 -7.31 1.16
C GLN A 128 -13.86 -8.24 1.83
N ALA A 129 -13.51 -9.51 2.01
CA ALA A 129 -14.44 -10.55 2.44
C ALA A 129 -14.31 -10.87 3.93
N ASP A 130 -15.43 -11.19 4.56
CA ASP A 130 -15.46 -11.62 5.97
C ASP A 130 -14.64 -12.90 6.20
N GLU A 131 -14.04 -13.03 7.39
CA GLU A 131 -13.25 -14.21 7.82
C GLU A 131 -12.08 -14.56 6.87
N SER A 132 -11.60 -13.60 6.06
CA SER A 132 -10.56 -13.81 5.06
C SER A 132 -9.12 -13.64 5.58
N SER A 133 -8.96 -13.07 6.77
CA SER A 133 -7.68 -12.64 7.37
C SER A 133 -6.58 -13.71 7.28
N GLN A 134 -6.89 -14.97 7.62
CA GLN A 134 -5.90 -16.06 7.57
C GLN A 134 -5.50 -16.41 6.12
N ALA A 135 -6.46 -16.44 5.19
CA ALA A 135 -6.17 -16.73 3.78
C ALA A 135 -5.29 -15.63 3.16
N LEU A 136 -5.52 -14.37 3.55
CA LEU A 136 -4.71 -13.22 3.13
C LEU A 136 -3.27 -13.32 3.64
N GLU A 137 -3.06 -13.70 4.91
CA GLU A 137 -1.73 -13.96 5.47
C GLU A 137 -1.00 -15.08 4.73
N ASP A 138 -1.69 -16.21 4.51
CA ASP A 138 -1.13 -17.38 3.84
C ASP A 138 -0.70 -17.03 2.41
N CYS A 139 -1.52 -16.28 1.67
CA CYS A 139 -1.21 -15.82 0.32
C CYS A 139 -0.01 -14.86 0.30
N ALA A 140 0.06 -13.91 1.23
CA ALA A 140 1.14 -12.95 1.31
C ALA A 140 2.48 -13.65 1.62
N GLN A 141 2.45 -14.60 2.55
CA GLN A 141 3.60 -15.43 2.87
C GLN A 141 4.04 -16.32 1.70
N GLU A 142 3.09 -16.93 0.98
CA GLU A 142 3.35 -17.78 -0.17
C GLU A 142 4.05 -17.01 -1.30
N ILE A 143 3.50 -15.87 -1.69
CA ILE A 143 4.06 -15.08 -2.79
C ILE A 143 5.36 -14.35 -2.38
N GLY A 144 5.57 -14.15 -1.08
CA GLY A 144 6.74 -13.49 -0.51
C GLY A 144 6.58 -11.98 -0.31
N LEU A 145 5.35 -11.48 -0.31
CA LEU A 145 5.01 -10.07 -0.05
C LEU A 145 5.00 -9.80 1.46
N LYS A 146 5.32 -8.56 1.85
CA LYS A 146 5.09 -8.11 3.23
C LYS A 146 3.67 -7.61 3.38
N ALA A 147 2.99 -7.98 4.46
CA ALA A 147 1.61 -7.54 4.69
C ALA A 147 1.34 -7.24 6.16
N LEU A 148 0.77 -6.07 6.43
CA LEU A 148 -0.01 -5.85 7.65
C LEU A 148 -1.45 -6.21 7.32
N VAL A 149 -1.95 -7.33 7.84
CA VAL A 149 -3.29 -7.83 7.53
C VAL A 149 -4.25 -7.41 8.63
N ASP A 150 -5.39 -6.82 8.25
CA ASP A 150 -6.49 -6.59 9.16
C ASP A 150 -7.13 -7.91 9.56
N TRP A 151 -7.26 -8.13 10.86
CA TRP A 151 -8.00 -9.26 11.41
C TRP A 151 -9.40 -8.88 11.86
N TYR A 152 -9.86 -7.67 11.52
CA TYR A 152 -11.16 -7.13 11.89
C TYR A 152 -11.41 -7.31 13.40
N ASP A 153 -12.42 -8.11 13.73
CA ASP A 153 -12.86 -8.43 15.08
C ASP A 153 -12.29 -9.76 15.62
N GLU A 154 -11.53 -10.48 14.80
CA GLU A 154 -10.96 -11.77 15.12
C GLU A 154 -9.67 -11.63 15.97
N THR A 155 -9.38 -12.66 16.76
CA THR A 155 -8.12 -12.76 17.50
C THR A 155 -7.66 -14.21 17.49
N PRO A 156 -6.94 -14.64 16.44
CA PRO A 156 -6.34 -15.98 16.36
C PRO A 156 -5.55 -16.31 17.62
N LYS A 157 -5.60 -17.58 18.03
CA LYS A 157 -4.87 -18.06 19.21
C LYS A 157 -3.41 -18.31 18.89
N GLU A 158 -3.13 -18.61 17.63
CA GLU A 158 -1.81 -18.89 17.09
C GLU A 158 -0.98 -17.61 17.06
N LEU A 159 0.22 -17.70 17.62
CA LEU A 159 1.21 -16.63 17.51
C LEU A 159 1.68 -16.52 16.07
N LEU A 160 1.74 -15.30 15.55
CA LEU A 160 2.30 -15.03 14.24
C LEU A 160 3.82 -15.27 14.27
N ALA A 161 4.28 -16.29 13.55
CA ALA A 161 5.69 -16.65 13.42
C ALA A 161 6.24 -16.21 12.06
N SER A 162 6.17 -14.91 11.77
CA SER A 162 6.65 -14.34 10.51
C SER A 162 7.31 -13.00 10.72
N ASP A 163 8.35 -12.75 9.95
CA ASP A 163 9.06 -11.46 9.91
C ASP A 163 8.57 -10.56 8.76
N THR A 164 7.72 -11.08 7.87
CA THR A 164 7.14 -10.34 6.74
C THR A 164 5.66 -10.05 6.94
N LEU A 165 5.04 -10.59 7.99
CA LEU A 165 3.64 -10.35 8.31
C LEU A 165 3.51 -9.58 9.62
N ALA A 166 2.45 -8.78 9.71
CA ALA A 166 1.97 -8.18 10.95
C ALA A 166 0.44 -8.23 10.95
N ARG A 167 -0.16 -8.13 12.14
CA ARG A 167 -1.63 -8.12 12.32
C ARG A 167 -2.10 -6.77 12.81
N GLY A 168 -3.16 -6.28 12.20
CA GLY A 168 -3.94 -5.12 12.62
C GLY A 168 -5.30 -5.55 13.18
N THR A 169 -6.07 -4.58 13.64
CA THR A 169 -7.47 -4.79 14.03
C THR A 169 -8.31 -3.60 13.60
N HIS A 170 -9.60 -3.82 13.36
CA HIS A 170 -10.45 -2.81 12.71
C HIS A 170 -11.34 -2.04 13.68
N LEU A 171 -11.59 -0.77 13.39
CA LEU A 171 -12.79 -0.10 13.89
C LEU A 171 -13.79 -0.05 12.75
N SER A 172 -15.01 -0.53 12.98
CA SER A 172 -16.09 -0.45 12.00
C SER A 172 -16.26 0.97 11.46
N GLU A 173 -16.63 1.03 10.19
CA GLU A 173 -16.94 2.24 9.43
C GLU A 173 -17.99 3.10 10.17
N GLU A 174 -17.97 4.42 9.98
CA GLU A 174 -18.80 5.32 10.78
C GLU A 174 -20.31 5.04 10.70
N GLU A 175 -20.79 4.56 9.56
CA GLU A 175 -22.20 4.15 9.36
C GLU A 175 -22.61 2.91 10.18
N GLU A 176 -21.67 2.04 10.53
CA GLU A 176 -21.91 0.80 11.30
C GLU A 176 -21.39 0.88 12.75
N LEU A 177 -20.53 1.86 13.04
CA LEU A 177 -19.97 2.04 14.36
C LEU A 177 -21.05 2.43 15.37
N GLU A 178 -21.11 1.69 16.47
CA GLU A 178 -22.05 1.90 17.57
C GLU A 178 -21.31 1.87 18.91
N GLN A 179 -21.96 2.32 19.98
CA GLN A 179 -21.33 2.45 21.29
C GLN A 179 -20.75 1.13 21.83
N ASP A 180 -21.36 -0.01 21.49
CA ASP A 180 -20.91 -1.32 21.93
C ASP A 180 -19.78 -1.88 21.05
N SER A 181 -19.84 -1.73 19.72
CA SER A 181 -18.73 -2.12 18.84
C SER A 181 -17.47 -1.29 19.11
N LEU A 182 -17.61 0.00 19.43
CA LEU A 182 -16.49 0.83 19.91
C LEU A 182 -15.84 0.26 21.19
N LYS A 183 -16.64 -0.16 22.17
CA LYS A 183 -16.12 -0.74 23.42
C LYS A 183 -15.39 -2.04 23.16
N GLU A 184 -15.91 -2.89 22.26
CA GLU A 184 -15.26 -4.15 21.90
C GLU A 184 -13.95 -3.90 21.16
N ALA A 185 -13.91 -2.96 20.21
CA ALA A 185 -12.68 -2.56 19.53
C ALA A 185 -11.61 -2.06 20.52
N ILE A 186 -11.98 -1.19 21.48
CA ILE A 186 -11.07 -0.73 22.56
C ILE A 186 -10.50 -1.91 23.35
N LYS A 187 -11.35 -2.85 23.78
CA LYS A 187 -10.89 -4.05 24.52
C LYS A 187 -9.92 -4.87 23.67
N ARG A 188 -10.21 -5.02 22.38
CA ARG A 188 -9.39 -5.80 21.44
C ARG A 188 -8.02 -5.17 21.25
N VAL A 189 -7.93 -3.86 20.98
CA VAL A 189 -6.67 -3.12 20.87
C VAL A 189 -5.82 -3.26 22.12
N HIS A 190 -6.41 -3.15 23.32
CA HIS A 190 -5.66 -3.33 24.57
C HIS A 190 -5.20 -4.77 24.80
N LYS A 191 -6.01 -5.75 24.38
CA LYS A 191 -5.70 -7.18 24.53
C LYS A 191 -4.59 -7.63 23.58
N THR A 192 -4.64 -7.22 22.32
CA THR A 192 -3.72 -7.68 21.27
C THR A 192 -2.48 -6.80 21.16
N GLY A 193 -2.61 -5.50 21.45
CA GLY A 193 -1.58 -4.49 21.20
C GLY A 193 -1.35 -4.20 19.71
N TRP A 194 -2.20 -4.74 18.82
CA TRP A 194 -2.14 -4.54 17.37
C TRP A 194 -2.49 -3.10 16.99
N PRO A 195 -2.01 -2.62 15.83
CA PRO A 195 -2.47 -1.36 15.27
C PRO A 195 -3.99 -1.37 15.05
N LEU A 196 -4.64 -0.25 15.37
CA LEU A 196 -6.04 -0.01 15.01
C LEU A 196 -6.09 0.62 13.62
N MET A 197 -6.94 0.08 12.75
CA MET A 197 -7.11 0.52 11.38
C MET A 197 -8.57 0.84 11.13
N THR A 198 -8.87 1.86 10.33
CA THR A 198 -10.26 2.19 9.94
C THR A 198 -10.31 3.22 8.82
N HIS A 199 -11.38 3.17 8.02
CA HIS A 199 -11.78 4.29 7.19
C HIS A 199 -12.18 5.46 8.09
N CYS A 200 -11.69 6.66 7.81
CA CYS A 200 -11.89 7.79 8.71
C CYS A 200 -12.27 9.03 7.94
N LEU A 201 -13.50 9.52 8.16
CA LEU A 201 -14.01 10.76 7.59
C LEU A 201 -13.83 10.82 6.07
N GLU A 202 -14.08 9.72 5.36
CA GLU A 202 -13.92 9.64 3.91
C GLU A 202 -14.97 10.50 3.18
N THR A 203 -16.19 10.56 3.70
CA THR A 203 -17.32 11.27 3.08
C THR A 203 -18.07 12.15 4.08
N GLU A 204 -18.80 13.15 3.59
CA GLU A 204 -19.61 14.03 4.43
C GLU A 204 -20.68 13.26 5.20
N PHE A 205 -21.19 12.19 4.59
CA PHE A 205 -22.11 11.23 5.22
C PHE A 205 -21.46 10.56 6.43
N ARG A 206 -20.28 9.96 6.27
CA ARG A 206 -19.53 9.32 7.37
C ARG A 206 -19.23 10.29 8.52
N ARG A 207 -18.82 11.53 8.20
CA ARG A 207 -18.65 12.59 9.21
C ARG A 207 -19.96 12.86 9.96
N SER A 208 -21.07 12.99 9.24
CA SER A 208 -22.38 13.28 9.81
C SER A 208 -22.87 12.15 10.71
N GLU A 209 -22.65 10.90 10.32
CA GLU A 209 -23.01 9.72 11.12
C GLU A 209 -22.23 9.67 12.44
N SER A 210 -20.92 9.90 12.40
CA SER A 210 -20.07 9.97 13.61
C SER A 210 -20.57 11.05 14.58
N LEU A 211 -20.84 12.26 14.07
CA LEU A 211 -21.39 13.36 14.87
C LEU A 211 -22.79 13.05 15.41
N ARG A 212 -23.66 12.41 14.63
CA ARG A 212 -25.01 12.05 15.03
C ARG A 212 -25.02 11.04 16.17
N LYS A 213 -24.14 10.02 16.09
CA LYS A 213 -24.09 8.91 17.05
C LYS A 213 -23.31 9.26 18.32
N PHE A 214 -22.20 9.99 18.18
CA PHE A 214 -21.25 10.21 19.27
C PHE A 214 -21.08 11.69 19.68
N GLY A 215 -21.59 12.63 18.90
CA GLY A 215 -21.39 14.07 19.12
C GLY A 215 -19.97 14.56 18.85
N LEU A 216 -19.11 13.71 18.29
CA LEU A 216 -17.70 13.94 17.99
C LEU A 216 -17.39 13.47 16.57
N SER A 217 -16.37 14.03 15.93
CA SER A 217 -15.80 13.40 14.73
C SER A 217 -15.12 12.07 15.12
N THR A 218 -14.88 11.18 14.15
CA THR A 218 -14.13 9.93 14.38
C THR A 218 -12.73 10.21 14.93
N VAL A 219 -12.09 11.29 14.49
CA VAL A 219 -10.76 11.72 14.98
C VAL A 219 -10.84 12.13 16.46
N GLU A 220 -11.82 12.96 16.82
CA GLU A 220 -12.03 13.41 18.20
C GLU A 220 -12.43 12.23 19.11
N LEU A 221 -13.25 11.31 18.60
CA LEU A 221 -13.67 10.10 19.30
C LEU A 221 -12.46 9.21 19.63
N LEU A 222 -11.62 8.90 18.63
CA LEU A 222 -10.39 8.13 18.83
C LEU A 222 -9.45 8.82 19.82
N ALA A 223 -9.28 10.14 19.72
CA ALA A 223 -8.46 10.92 20.66
C ALA A 223 -9.00 10.83 22.10
N SER A 224 -10.32 10.95 22.29
CA SER A 224 -10.96 10.88 23.62
C SER A 224 -10.78 9.53 24.32
N HIS A 225 -10.55 8.46 23.55
CA HIS A 225 -10.31 7.10 24.03
C HIS A 225 -8.83 6.69 24.02
N ASN A 226 -7.90 7.62 23.75
CA ASN A 226 -6.46 7.35 23.58
C ASN A 226 -6.12 6.34 22.46
N LEU A 227 -7.03 6.19 21.48
CA LEU A 227 -6.86 5.34 20.32
C LEU A 227 -6.24 6.07 19.12
N LEU A 228 -6.01 7.39 19.21
CA LEU A 228 -5.34 8.17 18.17
C LEU A 228 -3.85 8.36 18.52
N ASN A 229 -2.99 7.45 18.05
CA ASN A 229 -1.57 7.42 18.39
C ASN A 229 -0.73 6.76 17.26
N GLU A 230 0.56 6.47 17.50
CA GLU A 230 1.47 5.89 16.49
C GLU A 230 1.10 4.46 16.02
N ARG A 231 0.15 3.80 16.70
CA ARG A 231 -0.41 2.49 16.33
C ARG A 231 -1.77 2.63 15.64
N THR A 232 -2.13 3.81 15.17
CA THR A 232 -3.39 4.05 14.46
C THR A 232 -3.12 4.28 12.99
N ILE A 233 -3.90 3.64 12.13
CA ILE A 233 -3.88 3.82 10.68
C ILE A 233 -5.26 4.29 10.26
N LEU A 234 -5.32 5.45 9.60
CA LEU A 234 -6.57 6.10 9.21
C LEU A 234 -6.58 6.30 7.70
N PHE A 235 -7.53 5.65 7.03
CA PHE A 235 -7.67 5.74 5.58
C PHE A 235 -8.49 6.99 5.20
N HIS A 236 -8.14 7.62 4.08
CA HIS A 236 -8.79 8.78 3.46
C HIS A 236 -8.68 10.13 4.18
N CYS A 237 -9.22 10.29 5.39
CA CYS A 237 -9.19 11.54 6.17
C CYS A 237 -9.58 12.81 5.37
N VAL A 238 -10.65 12.72 4.58
CA VAL A 238 -11.07 13.75 3.62
C VAL A 238 -11.81 14.88 4.32
N GLU A 239 -12.89 14.55 5.02
CA GLU A 239 -13.81 15.49 5.68
C GLU A 239 -13.32 15.91 7.07
N THR A 240 -12.07 16.36 7.12
CA THR A 240 -11.43 16.82 8.36
C THR A 240 -11.67 18.31 8.58
N SER A 241 -12.09 18.67 9.79
CA SER A 241 -12.11 20.05 10.27
C SER A 241 -10.69 20.51 10.63
N GLU A 242 -10.52 21.80 10.97
CA GLU A 242 -9.24 22.29 11.50
C GLU A 242 -8.84 21.57 12.79
N THR A 243 -9.78 21.36 13.71
CA THR A 243 -9.55 20.63 14.96
C THR A 243 -9.08 19.22 14.68
N ASP A 244 -9.72 18.52 13.74
CA ASP A 244 -9.34 17.16 13.36
C ASP A 244 -7.89 17.14 12.84
N ARG A 245 -7.53 18.07 11.94
CA ARG A 245 -6.18 18.15 11.37
C ARG A 245 -5.09 18.40 12.41
N VAL A 246 -5.36 19.25 13.40
CA VAL A 246 -4.43 19.50 14.52
C VAL A 246 -4.23 18.23 15.34
N LEU A 247 -5.30 17.49 15.65
CA LEU A 247 -5.22 16.22 16.39
C LEU A 247 -4.46 15.15 15.59
N LEU A 248 -4.79 14.99 14.31
CA LEU A 248 -4.14 14.04 13.42
C LEU A 248 -2.64 14.30 13.33
N ALA A 249 -2.23 15.55 13.11
CA ALA A 249 -0.81 15.91 13.03
C ALA A 249 -0.05 15.65 14.34
N ALA A 250 -0.67 15.89 15.50
CA ALA A 250 -0.05 15.67 16.80
C ALA A 250 0.07 14.17 17.18
N SER A 251 -0.79 13.31 16.62
CA SER A 251 -0.97 11.93 17.06
C SER A 251 0.12 10.94 16.64
N LYS A 252 0.87 11.24 15.57
CA LYS A 252 1.77 10.29 14.89
C LYS A 252 1.09 9.08 14.24
N ALA A 253 -0.25 9.04 14.20
CA ALA A 253 -1.01 8.09 13.42
C ALA A 253 -0.58 8.14 11.94
N LEU A 254 -0.65 6.99 11.25
CA LEU A 254 -0.44 6.94 9.81
C LEU A 254 -1.74 7.31 9.12
N LEU A 255 -1.74 8.45 8.41
CA LEU A 255 -2.84 8.83 7.52
C LEU A 255 -2.55 8.28 6.13
N VAL A 256 -3.52 7.62 5.50
CA VAL A 256 -3.33 7.06 4.17
C VAL A 256 -4.07 7.89 3.14
N HIS A 257 -3.31 8.43 2.19
CA HIS A 257 -3.83 9.24 1.10
C HIS A 257 -4.13 8.36 -0.11
N CYS A 258 -5.42 8.31 -0.49
CA CYS A 258 -5.96 7.49 -1.57
C CYS A 258 -6.55 8.38 -2.70
N PRO A 259 -5.74 9.22 -3.37
CA PRO A 259 -6.22 10.29 -4.24
C PRO A 259 -7.03 9.83 -5.45
N ILE A 260 -6.76 8.63 -5.97
CA ILE A 260 -7.49 8.09 -7.11
C ILE A 260 -8.87 7.64 -6.66
N SER A 261 -8.94 6.80 -5.62
CA SER A 261 -10.21 6.33 -5.06
C SER A 261 -11.12 7.48 -4.66
N ASN A 262 -10.60 8.44 -3.88
CA ASN A 262 -11.36 9.62 -3.45
C ASN A 262 -12.03 10.35 -4.62
N ARG A 263 -11.36 10.46 -5.77
CA ARG A 263 -11.92 11.11 -6.96
C ARG A 263 -12.96 10.27 -7.67
N ILE A 264 -12.71 8.97 -7.81
CA ILE A 264 -13.63 8.05 -8.49
C ILE A 264 -14.94 7.93 -7.71
N SER A 265 -14.87 7.89 -6.38
CA SER A 265 -16.05 7.83 -5.50
C SER A 265 -16.75 9.18 -5.31
N SER A 266 -16.26 10.26 -5.95
CA SER A 266 -16.72 11.64 -5.79
C SER A 266 -16.63 12.17 -4.34
N ALA A 267 -15.71 11.63 -3.54
CA ALA A 267 -15.32 12.23 -2.28
C ALA A 267 -14.52 13.52 -2.52
N HIS A 268 -14.48 14.42 -1.52
CA HIS A 268 -13.58 15.56 -1.58
C HIS A 268 -12.11 15.14 -1.49
N GLU A 269 -11.20 16.10 -1.68
CA GLU A 269 -9.77 15.85 -1.56
C GLU A 269 -9.31 15.97 -0.11
N MET A 270 -8.47 15.03 0.35
CA MET A 270 -7.71 15.17 1.58
C MET A 270 -6.96 16.51 1.53
N LYS A 271 -6.95 17.26 2.65
CA LYS A 271 -6.17 18.50 2.77
C LYS A 271 -4.68 18.22 2.95
N LEU A 272 -4.09 17.50 1.99
CA LEU A 272 -2.76 16.92 2.03
C LEU A 272 -1.67 17.94 2.38
N SER A 273 -1.60 19.07 1.66
CA SER A 273 -0.59 20.10 1.97
C SER A 273 -0.73 20.66 3.39
N SER A 274 -1.95 20.82 3.90
CA SER A 274 -2.19 21.29 5.27
C SER A 274 -1.71 20.28 6.31
N LEU A 275 -1.96 18.98 6.09
CA LEU A 275 -1.51 17.93 6.99
C LEU A 275 0.01 17.77 6.96
N LEU A 276 0.63 17.85 5.77
CA LEU A 276 2.08 17.84 5.62
C LEU A 276 2.73 19.06 6.29
N ASP A 277 2.12 20.25 6.18
CA ASP A 277 2.59 21.49 6.82
C ASP A 277 2.64 21.35 8.34
N GLN A 278 1.69 20.60 8.91
CA GLN A 278 1.58 20.34 10.35
C GLN A 278 2.44 19.14 10.80
N GLY A 279 3.12 18.46 9.88
CA GLY A 279 4.02 17.34 10.18
C GLY A 279 3.32 16.00 10.37
N ALA A 280 2.10 15.83 9.87
CA ALA A 280 1.39 14.56 9.90
C ALA A 280 2.20 13.45 9.20
N ARG A 281 2.10 12.23 9.72
CA ARG A 281 2.68 11.04 9.08
C ARG A 281 1.71 10.54 8.03
N ILE A 282 2.13 10.56 6.76
CA ILE A 282 1.25 10.23 5.63
C ILE A 282 1.90 9.16 4.74
N GLY A 283 1.13 8.12 4.41
CA GLY A 283 1.45 7.10 3.41
C GLY A 283 0.51 7.22 2.19
N LEU A 284 0.77 6.43 1.15
CA LEU A 284 -0.09 6.35 -0.03
C LEU A 284 -0.81 5.01 -0.08
N GLY A 285 -2.06 5.01 -0.55
CA GLY A 285 -2.88 3.81 -0.74
C GLY A 285 -3.47 3.76 -2.15
N THR A 286 -3.50 2.59 -2.77
CA THR A 286 -4.30 2.37 -3.99
C THR A 286 -5.78 2.21 -3.69
N ASP A 287 -6.11 1.73 -2.49
CA ASP A 287 -7.45 1.40 -2.06
C ASP A 287 -8.06 0.30 -2.97
N TYR A 288 -9.23 0.52 -3.56
CA TYR A 288 -9.99 -0.51 -4.29
C TYR A 288 -9.78 -0.44 -5.82
N LEU A 289 -9.70 -1.61 -6.49
CA LEU A 289 -9.72 -1.88 -7.94
C LEU A 289 -8.47 -1.54 -8.75
N THR A 290 -7.58 -0.70 -8.24
CA THR A 290 -6.28 -0.39 -8.87
C THR A 290 -5.13 -0.95 -8.06
N HIS A 291 -4.09 -1.39 -8.75
CA HIS A 291 -2.87 -1.94 -8.15
C HIS A 291 -1.63 -1.16 -8.59
N ASP A 292 -1.83 -0.04 -9.32
CA ASP A 292 -0.75 0.81 -9.82
C ASP A 292 -0.48 1.98 -8.86
N ILE A 293 0.34 1.71 -7.85
CA ILE A 293 0.82 2.71 -6.90
C ILE A 293 1.52 3.90 -7.59
N TRP A 294 2.07 3.72 -8.80
CA TRP A 294 2.72 4.82 -9.50
C TRP A 294 1.71 5.86 -10.00
N GLU A 295 0.49 5.44 -10.34
CA GLU A 295 -0.58 6.37 -10.66
C GLU A 295 -0.98 7.19 -9.44
N VAL A 296 -1.05 6.55 -8.26
CA VAL A 296 -1.30 7.21 -6.97
C VAL A 296 -0.21 8.26 -6.71
N MET A 297 1.06 7.90 -6.89
CA MET A 297 2.19 8.83 -6.73
C MET A 297 2.10 10.01 -7.69
N ARG A 298 1.82 9.78 -8.98
CA ARG A 298 1.71 10.85 -9.99
C ARG A 298 0.52 11.79 -9.72
N THR A 299 -0.61 11.22 -9.29
CA THR A 299 -1.80 12.00 -8.91
C THR A 299 -1.51 12.85 -7.67
N THR A 300 -0.85 12.26 -6.66
CA THR A 300 -0.41 12.97 -5.45
C THR A 300 0.52 14.14 -5.80
N TYR A 301 1.46 13.93 -6.72
CA TYR A 301 2.35 15.01 -7.18
C TYR A 301 1.54 16.16 -7.82
N ALA A 302 0.58 15.85 -8.68
CA ALA A 302 -0.26 16.86 -9.34
C ALA A 302 -1.11 17.67 -8.34
N GLU A 303 -1.73 17.00 -7.36
CA GLU A 303 -2.47 17.65 -6.27
C GLU A 303 -1.61 18.63 -5.48
N LEU A 304 -0.40 18.21 -5.10
CA LEU A 304 0.54 19.05 -4.38
C LEU A 304 0.96 20.29 -5.18
N LYS A 305 0.88 20.26 -6.51
CA LYS A 305 1.10 21.45 -7.35
C LYS A 305 -0.12 22.35 -7.44
N GLN A 306 -1.32 21.76 -7.45
CA GLN A 306 -2.56 22.51 -7.50
C GLN A 306 -2.83 23.31 -6.21
N SER A 307 -2.30 22.86 -5.07
CA SER A 307 -2.50 23.52 -3.76
C SER A 307 -1.86 24.92 -3.61
N GLY A 308 -1.18 25.43 -4.64
CA GLY A 308 -0.80 26.85 -4.74
C GLY A 308 0.61 27.21 -4.27
N ASN A 309 1.45 26.21 -3.96
CA ASN A 309 2.88 26.43 -3.67
C ASN A 309 3.76 25.39 -4.38
N PRO A 310 4.10 25.62 -5.66
CA PRO A 310 4.80 24.63 -6.47
C PRO A 310 6.23 24.32 -5.99
N ASP A 311 6.84 25.18 -5.17
CA ASP A 311 8.21 24.98 -4.69
C ASP A 311 8.27 24.22 -3.35
N ARG A 312 7.17 24.22 -2.59
CA ARG A 312 7.13 23.63 -1.25
C ARG A 312 7.22 22.12 -1.25
N TYR A 313 6.43 21.48 -2.11
CA TYR A 313 6.35 20.03 -2.21
C TYR A 313 6.81 19.57 -3.58
N ASN A 314 7.70 18.59 -3.62
CA ASN A 314 8.32 18.12 -4.86
C ASN A 314 8.28 16.58 -4.95
N ALA A 315 8.86 16.01 -6.00
CA ALA A 315 8.82 14.56 -6.20
C ALA A 315 9.44 13.76 -5.04
N ARG A 316 10.41 14.33 -4.31
CA ARG A 316 10.98 13.69 -3.10
C ARG A 316 9.95 13.55 -1.99
N THR A 317 9.05 14.52 -1.85
CA THR A 317 7.93 14.42 -0.91
C THR A 317 7.13 13.16 -1.22
N VAL A 318 6.73 12.97 -2.47
CA VAL A 318 5.91 11.81 -2.88
C VAL A 318 6.67 10.49 -2.74
N TRP A 319 7.94 10.45 -3.14
CA TRP A 319 8.81 9.29 -2.89
C TRP A 319 8.85 8.92 -1.40
N LYS A 320 8.92 9.92 -0.50
CA LYS A 320 8.86 9.70 0.94
C LYS A 320 7.55 9.05 1.38
N LEU A 321 6.41 9.54 0.89
CA LEU A 321 5.09 8.98 1.20
C LEU A 321 4.96 7.52 0.76
N ALA A 322 5.57 7.14 -0.37
CA ALA A 322 5.52 5.78 -0.92
C ALA A 322 6.59 4.81 -0.36
N THR A 323 7.55 5.28 0.45
CA THR A 323 8.69 4.46 0.90
C THR A 323 8.94 4.49 2.41
N THR A 324 9.15 5.64 3.03
CA THR A 324 9.62 5.70 4.45
C THR A 324 8.52 6.00 5.47
N SER A 325 7.35 6.43 5.00
CA SER A 325 6.13 6.56 5.80
C SER A 325 5.22 5.31 5.98
N PRO A 326 5.15 4.35 5.03
CA PRO A 326 4.12 3.30 4.97
C PRO A 326 4.50 2.09 5.84
N CYS A 327 3.56 1.60 6.65
CA CYS A 327 3.68 0.39 7.47
C CYS A 327 4.81 0.37 8.55
N PRO A 328 4.54 0.74 9.81
CA PRO A 328 5.57 1.01 10.83
C PRO A 328 6.46 -0.16 11.26
N SER A 329 6.04 -1.41 11.12
CA SER A 329 6.64 -2.55 11.85
C SER A 329 7.45 -3.53 11.01
N ILE A 330 7.09 -3.74 9.75
CA ILE A 330 7.68 -4.78 8.88
C ILE A 330 8.43 -4.20 7.66
N TYR A 331 8.35 -2.88 7.48
CA TYR A 331 8.89 -2.16 6.33
C TYR A 331 9.69 -0.92 6.74
N GLN A 332 10.73 -0.60 5.99
CA GLN A 332 11.64 0.53 6.28
C GLN A 332 11.79 1.50 5.09
N GLY A 333 11.76 0.99 3.85
CA GLY A 333 11.83 1.78 2.62
C GLY A 333 13.08 2.64 2.45
N MET A 334 14.23 2.16 2.92
CA MET A 334 15.50 2.86 2.85
C MET A 334 16.61 1.94 2.34
N ILE A 335 17.45 2.44 1.44
CA ILE A 335 18.69 1.76 1.02
C ILE A 335 19.84 2.29 1.89
N ALA A 336 20.08 1.65 3.02
CA ALA A 336 21.14 2.02 3.95
C ALA A 336 21.67 0.80 4.73
N PRO A 337 22.92 0.83 5.23
CA PRO A 337 23.42 -0.21 6.13
C PRO A 337 22.51 -0.39 7.36
N GLY A 338 22.26 -1.65 7.73
CA GLY A 338 21.36 -2.03 8.81
C GLY A 338 19.89 -2.16 8.41
N MET A 339 19.50 -1.73 7.21
CA MET A 339 18.12 -1.84 6.72
C MET A 339 17.86 -3.19 6.05
N ARG A 340 16.59 -3.62 6.05
CA ARG A 340 16.11 -4.77 5.28
C ARG A 340 16.32 -4.51 3.79
N ALA A 341 16.73 -5.53 3.06
CA ALA A 341 16.97 -5.44 1.62
C ALA A 341 15.67 -5.57 0.82
N ASP A 342 14.83 -4.54 0.90
CA ASP A 342 13.62 -4.38 0.09
C ASP A 342 13.92 -3.46 -1.11
N LEU A 343 14.26 -4.06 -2.24
CA LEU A 343 14.86 -3.35 -3.39
C LEU A 343 14.06 -3.56 -4.66
N LEU A 344 13.86 -2.48 -5.40
CA LEU A 344 13.26 -2.49 -6.73
C LEU A 344 14.34 -2.24 -7.78
N PHE A 345 14.45 -3.15 -8.75
CA PHE A 345 15.39 -3.06 -9.86
C PHE A 345 14.65 -2.56 -11.10
N VAL A 346 14.89 -1.30 -11.47
CA VAL A 346 14.28 -0.66 -12.64
C VAL A 346 15.30 -0.58 -13.77
N ARG A 347 14.94 -1.01 -14.98
CA ARG A 347 15.82 -0.91 -16.14
C ARG A 347 16.20 0.55 -16.40
N ASN A 348 17.49 0.79 -16.57
CA ASN A 348 18.02 2.09 -16.92
C ASN A 348 17.72 2.42 -18.39
N ALA A 349 16.48 2.87 -18.65
CA ALA A 349 15.98 3.17 -19.99
C ALA A 349 16.04 4.66 -20.34
N SER A 350 16.12 4.97 -21.63
CA SER A 350 16.20 6.35 -22.14
C SER A 350 15.00 7.22 -21.76
N VAL A 351 13.83 6.64 -21.50
CA VAL A 351 12.63 7.37 -21.05
C VAL A 351 12.81 8.04 -19.68
N LEU A 352 13.74 7.54 -18.85
CA LEU A 352 14.09 8.15 -17.56
C LEU A 352 15.09 9.31 -17.73
N SER A 353 15.70 9.44 -18.91
CA SER A 353 16.76 10.40 -19.19
C SER A 353 16.23 11.74 -19.75
N PRO A 354 16.98 12.84 -19.60
CA PRO A 354 18.27 12.94 -18.91
C PRO A 354 18.14 12.91 -17.39
N LEU A 355 19.02 12.16 -16.73
CA LEU A 355 19.17 12.15 -15.28
C LEU A 355 20.27 13.12 -14.88
N LEU A 356 19.87 14.31 -14.43
CA LEU A 356 20.75 15.43 -14.11
C LEU A 356 20.85 15.60 -12.59
N GLN A 357 22.10 15.71 -12.12
CA GLN A 357 22.43 15.99 -10.72
C GLN A 357 23.63 16.93 -10.71
N THR A 358 23.38 18.20 -10.39
CA THR A 358 24.38 19.27 -10.32
C THR A 358 24.35 19.91 -8.93
N GLU A 359 25.31 20.82 -8.67
CA GLU A 359 25.20 21.70 -7.51
C GLU A 359 23.92 22.56 -7.63
N GLY A 360 23.00 22.42 -6.68
CA GLY A 360 21.76 23.20 -6.59
C GLY A 360 20.57 22.72 -7.45
N PHE A 361 20.73 21.71 -8.30
CA PHE A 361 19.62 21.18 -9.10
C PHE A 361 19.72 19.68 -9.32
N SER A 362 18.58 19.00 -9.19
CA SER A 362 18.44 17.59 -9.55
C SER A 362 17.03 17.33 -10.06
N ASN A 363 16.93 16.61 -11.18
CA ASN A 363 15.65 16.11 -11.70
C ASN A 363 15.47 14.61 -11.43
N ILE A 364 16.37 13.97 -10.68
CA ILE A 364 16.36 12.51 -10.46
C ILE A 364 15.02 12.06 -9.90
N ALA A 365 14.64 12.57 -8.72
CA ALA A 365 13.39 12.19 -8.06
C ALA A 365 12.16 12.44 -8.94
N TYR A 366 12.16 13.53 -9.72
CA TYR A 366 11.07 13.85 -10.64
C TYR A 366 11.00 12.84 -11.79
N ASN A 367 12.10 12.62 -12.50
CA ASN A 367 12.11 11.72 -13.65
C ASN A 367 11.80 10.28 -13.25
N THR A 368 12.36 9.79 -12.15
CA THR A 368 12.08 8.43 -11.67
C THR A 368 10.61 8.27 -11.28
N LEU A 369 10.00 9.26 -10.62
CA LEU A 369 8.57 9.23 -10.29
C LEU A 369 7.68 9.31 -11.54
N MET A 370 7.95 10.27 -12.42
CA MET A 370 7.06 10.59 -13.55
C MET A 370 7.16 9.61 -14.70
N HIS A 371 8.32 8.99 -14.89
CA HIS A 371 8.63 8.19 -16.09
C HIS A 371 8.87 6.71 -15.81
N THR A 372 9.00 6.27 -14.55
CA THR A 372 8.97 4.83 -14.26
C THR A 372 7.57 4.26 -14.56
N ARG A 373 7.57 3.07 -15.14
CA ARG A 373 6.40 2.29 -15.56
C ARG A 373 6.64 0.83 -15.20
N ALA A 374 5.57 0.05 -15.07
CA ALA A 374 5.64 -1.36 -14.68
C ALA A 374 6.52 -2.19 -15.65
N ASP A 375 6.55 -1.87 -16.95
CA ASP A 375 7.38 -2.56 -17.93
C ASP A 375 8.89 -2.32 -17.75
N LEU A 376 9.29 -1.26 -17.05
CA LEU A 376 10.68 -1.00 -16.67
C LEU A 376 11.10 -1.76 -15.42
N ILE A 377 10.15 -2.24 -14.61
CA ILE A 377 10.44 -3.03 -13.42
C ILE A 377 10.92 -4.41 -13.88
N ASP A 378 12.14 -4.74 -13.48
CA ASP A 378 12.74 -6.03 -13.81
C ASP A 378 12.66 -7.01 -12.66
N SER A 379 13.07 -6.57 -11.47
CA SER A 379 13.17 -7.46 -10.31
C SER A 379 12.72 -6.73 -9.04
N VAL A 380 12.13 -7.47 -8.12
CA VAL A 380 11.70 -6.99 -6.80
C VAL A 380 12.29 -7.94 -5.76
N MET A 381 12.95 -7.37 -4.78
CA MET A 381 13.56 -8.06 -3.66
C MET A 381 12.83 -7.68 -2.37
N VAL A 382 12.51 -8.67 -1.55
CA VAL A 382 11.89 -8.53 -0.24
C VAL A 382 12.75 -9.27 0.78
N ASP A 383 13.22 -8.59 1.83
CA ASP A 383 14.11 -9.16 2.84
C ASP A 383 15.32 -9.91 2.22
N GLY A 384 15.94 -9.36 1.18
CA GLY A 384 17.12 -9.95 0.54
C GLY A 384 16.82 -11.11 -0.42
N ARG A 385 15.55 -11.49 -0.62
CA ARG A 385 15.12 -12.54 -1.55
C ARG A 385 14.40 -11.94 -2.75
N PHE A 386 14.76 -12.33 -3.96
CA PHE A 386 13.98 -11.98 -5.14
C PHE A 386 12.62 -12.67 -5.08
N VAL A 387 11.55 -11.90 -5.20
CA VAL A 387 10.16 -12.37 -5.36
C VAL A 387 9.68 -12.16 -6.80
N ILE A 388 10.22 -11.14 -7.47
CA ILE A 388 10.22 -10.99 -8.92
C ILE A 388 11.68 -10.96 -9.37
N ARG A 389 12.04 -11.75 -10.38
CA ARG A 389 13.36 -11.75 -11.02
C ARG A 389 13.20 -11.83 -12.53
N GLU A 390 13.87 -10.95 -13.28
CA GLU A 390 13.79 -10.92 -14.75
C GLU A 390 12.34 -10.89 -15.27
N LYS A 391 11.53 -10.04 -14.62
CA LYS A 391 10.08 -9.85 -14.83
C LYS A 391 9.20 -11.04 -14.48
N LYS A 392 9.71 -12.08 -13.81
CA LYS A 392 8.93 -13.27 -13.43
C LYS A 392 8.87 -13.46 -11.93
N CYS A 393 7.70 -13.84 -11.43
CA CYS A 393 7.49 -14.31 -10.08
C CYS A 393 8.34 -15.55 -9.82
N THR A 394 9.02 -15.57 -8.69
CA THR A 394 9.90 -16.69 -8.32
C THR A 394 9.19 -17.73 -7.44
N THR A 395 7.99 -17.41 -6.97
CA THR A 395 7.21 -18.23 -6.02
C THR A 395 5.99 -18.88 -6.67
N LEU A 396 5.49 -18.33 -7.78
CA LEU A 396 4.28 -18.80 -8.46
C LEU A 396 4.52 -19.08 -9.96
N ASP A 397 3.75 -20.00 -10.52
CA ASP A 397 3.58 -20.14 -11.97
C ASP A 397 2.53 -19.13 -12.45
N GLU A 398 3.01 -18.03 -13.06
CA GLU A 398 2.12 -16.95 -13.53
C GLU A 398 1.14 -17.43 -14.60
N THR A 399 1.56 -18.34 -15.50
CA THR A 399 0.69 -18.80 -16.58
C THR A 399 -0.45 -19.65 -16.02
N ALA A 400 -0.15 -20.53 -15.07
CA ALA A 400 -1.16 -21.32 -14.38
C ALA A 400 -2.11 -20.44 -13.56
N LEU A 401 -1.58 -19.42 -12.87
CA LEU A 401 -2.39 -18.47 -12.10
C LEU A 401 -3.32 -17.66 -12.99
N GLU A 402 -2.82 -17.12 -14.11
CA GLU A 402 -3.62 -16.38 -15.09
C GLU A 402 -4.71 -17.24 -15.73
N GLN A 403 -4.40 -18.50 -16.05
CA GLN A 403 -5.38 -19.45 -16.57
C GLN A 403 -6.47 -19.71 -15.53
N ALA A 404 -6.10 -20.01 -14.29
CA ALA A 404 -7.05 -20.28 -13.22
C ALA A 404 -7.95 -19.05 -12.93
N TYR A 405 -7.37 -17.85 -12.90
CA TYR A 405 -8.11 -16.60 -12.78
C TYR A 405 -9.12 -16.42 -13.93
N SER A 406 -8.72 -16.73 -15.16
CA SER A 406 -9.60 -16.65 -16.34
C SER A 406 -10.74 -17.65 -16.27
N GLU A 407 -10.51 -18.86 -15.76
CA GLU A 407 -11.54 -19.87 -15.54
C GLU A 407 -12.56 -19.42 -14.47
N ILE A 408 -12.10 -18.73 -13.41
CA ILE A 408 -12.99 -18.09 -12.42
C ILE A 408 -13.87 -17.02 -13.10
N LEU A 409 -13.27 -16.13 -13.89
CA LEU A 409 -14.03 -15.10 -14.63
C LEU A 409 -15.13 -15.72 -15.48
N VAL A 410 -14.82 -16.76 -16.26
CA VAL A 410 -15.82 -17.46 -17.10
C VAL A 410 -16.93 -18.09 -16.26
N ARG A 411 -16.61 -18.66 -15.10
CA ARG A 411 -17.61 -19.27 -14.23
C ARG A 411 -18.50 -18.23 -13.55
N VAL A 412 -17.93 -17.11 -13.11
CA VAL A 412 -18.62 -16.05 -12.36
C VAL A 412 -19.47 -15.17 -13.28
N TYR A 413 -18.91 -14.73 -14.41
CA TYR A 413 -19.57 -13.84 -15.36
C TYR A 413 -20.31 -14.58 -16.48
N GLY A 414 -19.92 -15.80 -16.83
CA GLY A 414 -20.60 -16.63 -17.81
C GLY A 414 -20.84 -15.93 -19.15
N SER A 415 -22.11 -15.81 -19.54
CA SER A 415 -22.53 -15.14 -20.78
C SER A 415 -22.37 -13.62 -20.79
N HIS A 416 -21.95 -13.00 -19.68
CA HIS A 416 -21.69 -11.56 -19.61
C HIS A 416 -20.29 -11.17 -20.08
N LEU A 417 -19.38 -12.13 -20.28
CA LEU A 417 -18.07 -11.87 -20.91
C LEU A 417 -18.22 -11.70 -22.42
N ALA A 418 -17.55 -10.68 -22.96
CA ALA A 418 -17.58 -10.30 -24.37
C ALA A 418 -16.78 -11.25 -25.28
#